data_AF-A0A2R6RPX1-F1
#
_entry.id   AF-A0A2R6RPX1-F1
#
_cell.length_a   1.000
_cell.length_b   1.000
_cell.length_c   1.000
_cell.angle_alpha   90.00
_cell.angle_beta   90.00
_cell.angle_gamma   90.00
#
_symmetry.space_group_name_H-M   'P 1'
#
loop_
_entity.id
_entity.type
_entity.pdbx_description
1 polymer ?
#
loop_
_entity_poly.entity_id
_entity_poly.type
_entity_poly.pdbx_seq_one_letter_code
_entity_poly.pdbx_strand_id
1 'polypeptide(L)'
;MAGYHFWGIAKGETTVESQDHEHYERIAKGRGEDFVNSYDLGKRKNLEFFFNIGKDGYPSYTLFLPLRIEPYTDGRAWVRRPGLDRHHGVRVGEELTDEEDD
;
A
#
# COMPACT_ATOMS: atom_id res chain seq x y z
N MET A 1 -13.13 -11.24 -7.56
CA MET A 1 -12.85 -11.00 -6.14
C MET A 1 -11.40 -11.30 -5.77
N ALA A 2 -10.93 -12.56 -5.73
CA ALA A 2 -9.56 -12.87 -5.30
C ALA A 2 -8.46 -12.15 -6.11
N GLY A 3 -8.51 -12.22 -7.45
CA GLY A 3 -7.50 -11.57 -8.30
C GLY A 3 -7.42 -10.05 -8.12
N TYR A 4 -8.55 -9.39 -7.84
CA TYR A 4 -8.60 -7.96 -7.56
C TYR A 4 -7.86 -7.63 -6.25
N HIS A 5 -8.13 -8.37 -5.17
CA HIS A 5 -7.43 -8.16 -3.90
C HIS A 5 -5.94 -8.51 -3.99
N PHE A 6 -5.57 -9.59 -4.66
CA PHE A 6 -4.16 -9.92 -4.90
C PHE A 6 -3.44 -8.81 -5.67
N TRP A 7 -4.12 -8.17 -6.62
CA TRP A 7 -3.58 -7.04 -7.36
C TRP A 7 -3.42 -5.80 -6.50
N GLY A 8 -4.41 -5.46 -5.65
CA GLY A 8 -4.30 -4.37 -4.68
C GLY A 8 -3.13 -4.58 -3.71
N ILE A 9 -2.99 -5.79 -3.16
CA ILE A 9 -1.83 -6.16 -2.33
C ILE A 9 -0.53 -5.97 -3.11
N ALA A 10 -0.48 -6.44 -4.36
CA ALA A 10 0.72 -6.29 -5.19
C ALA A 10 1.06 -4.81 -5.48
N LYS A 11 0.10 -3.89 -5.47
CA LYS A 11 0.30 -2.44 -5.62
C LYS A 11 0.48 -1.69 -4.30
N GLY A 12 0.42 -2.39 -3.16
CA GLY A 12 0.54 -1.78 -1.84
C GLY A 12 -0.60 -0.81 -1.55
N GLU A 13 -1.82 -1.17 -1.94
CA GLU A 13 -3.02 -0.34 -1.76
C GLU A 13 -4.21 -1.16 -1.25
N THR A 14 -5.05 -0.53 -0.44
CA THR A 14 -6.38 -1.03 -0.07
C THR A 14 -7.40 -0.69 -1.15
N THR A 15 -8.61 -1.27 -1.06
CA THR A 15 -9.71 -0.94 -1.97
C THR A 15 -10.06 0.56 -1.94
N VAL A 16 -10.07 1.17 -0.74
CA VAL A 16 -10.37 2.61 -0.59
C VAL A 16 -9.26 3.45 -1.23
N GLU A 17 -8.02 3.15 -0.88
CA GLU A 17 -6.85 3.85 -1.47
C GLU A 17 -6.81 3.70 -3.00
N SER A 18 -7.21 2.54 -3.55
CA SER A 18 -7.23 2.35 -5.01
C SER A 18 -8.15 3.35 -5.73
N GLN A 19 -9.27 3.71 -5.10
CA GLN A 19 -10.19 4.71 -5.63
C GLN A 19 -9.58 6.11 -5.57
N ASP A 20 -8.91 6.45 -4.47
CA ASP A 20 -8.25 7.74 -4.29
C ASP A 20 -7.04 7.90 -5.20
N HIS A 21 -6.25 6.83 -5.39
CA HIS A 21 -5.10 6.78 -6.28
C HIS A 21 -5.50 7.08 -7.73
N GLU A 22 -6.64 6.56 -8.22
CA GLU A 22 -7.14 6.89 -9.57
C GLU A 22 -7.44 8.39 -9.71
N HIS A 23 -7.92 9.03 -8.65
CA HIS A 23 -8.15 10.47 -8.61
C HIS A 23 -6.83 11.24 -8.62
N TYR A 24 -5.89 10.89 -7.74
CA TYR A 24 -4.57 11.53 -7.64
C TYR A 24 -3.77 11.39 -8.94
N GLU A 25 -3.80 10.22 -9.58
CA GLU A 25 -3.13 10.00 -10.86
C GLU A 25 -3.67 10.92 -11.95
N ARG A 26 -4.98 11.18 -11.97
CA ARG A 26 -5.60 12.10 -12.93
C ARG A 26 -5.16 13.55 -12.70
N ILE A 27 -5.12 13.98 -11.44
CA ILE A 27 -4.69 15.33 -11.07
C ILE A 27 -3.20 15.53 -11.40
N ALA A 28 -2.33 14.59 -11.00
CA ALA A 28 -0.90 14.64 -11.28
C ALA A 28 -0.62 14.70 -12.78
N LYS A 29 -1.27 13.84 -13.58
CA LYS A 29 -1.19 13.88 -15.05
C LYS A 29 -1.64 15.21 -15.63
N GLY A 30 -2.67 15.84 -15.06
CA GLY A 30 -3.12 17.17 -15.45
C GLY A 30 -2.04 18.26 -15.28
N ARG A 31 -1.08 18.06 -14.39
CA ARG A 31 0.08 18.93 -14.17
C ARG A 31 1.33 18.53 -14.95
N GLY A 32 1.32 17.39 -15.64
CA GLY A 32 2.52 16.79 -16.21
C GLY A 32 3.45 16.16 -15.17
N GLU A 33 2.92 15.79 -14.01
CA GLU A 33 3.62 15.07 -12.94
C GLU A 33 3.14 13.60 -12.90
N ASP A 34 3.96 12.70 -12.37
CA ASP A 34 3.59 11.31 -12.14
C ASP A 34 3.15 11.09 -10.68
N PHE A 35 2.04 10.35 -10.49
CA PHE A 35 1.65 9.86 -9.17
C PHE A 35 2.48 8.62 -8.79
N VAL A 36 3.05 8.61 -7.58
CA VAL A 36 3.75 7.42 -7.05
C VAL A 36 3.21 7.08 -5.67
N ASN A 37 2.71 5.86 -5.54
CA ASN A 37 2.29 5.30 -4.25
C ASN A 37 3.50 5.17 -3.31
N SER A 38 3.47 5.82 -2.15
CA SER A 38 4.53 5.75 -1.14
C SER A 38 4.57 4.40 -0.43
N TYR A 39 3.47 3.65 -0.39
CA TYR A 39 3.39 2.31 0.21
C TYR A 39 3.72 1.17 -0.77
N ASP A 40 3.93 1.47 -2.06
CA ASP A 40 4.35 0.45 -3.02
C ASP A 40 5.88 0.21 -2.93
N LEU A 41 6.25 -0.92 -2.31
CA LEU A 41 7.63 -1.40 -2.17
C LEU A 41 8.03 -2.39 -3.27
N GLY A 42 7.13 -2.62 -4.24
CA GLY A 42 7.22 -3.62 -5.29
C GLY A 42 6.45 -4.89 -4.97
N LYS A 43 5.80 -5.46 -5.99
CA LYS A 43 4.86 -6.59 -5.92
C LYS A 43 5.26 -7.71 -4.96
N ARG A 44 6.50 -8.17 -5.04
CA ARG A 44 7.00 -9.26 -4.20
C ARG A 44 7.09 -8.84 -2.73
N LYS A 45 7.67 -7.68 -2.43
CA LYS A 45 7.78 -7.17 -1.05
C LYS A 45 6.42 -6.88 -0.45
N ASN A 46 5.49 -6.31 -1.23
CA ASN A 46 4.14 -6.02 -0.74
C ASN A 46 3.41 -7.32 -0.34
N LEU A 47 3.55 -8.40 -1.14
CA LEU A 47 3.01 -9.72 -0.79
C LEU A 47 3.70 -10.33 0.44
N GLU A 48 5.04 -10.21 0.53
CA GLU A 48 5.80 -10.66 1.71
C GLU A 48 5.32 -9.96 2.98
N PHE A 49 5.12 -8.64 2.95
CA PHE A 49 4.60 -7.88 4.09
C PHE A 49 3.15 -8.23 4.42
N PHE A 50 2.26 -8.28 3.42
CA PHE A 50 0.84 -8.54 3.65
C PHE A 50 0.59 -9.91 4.31
N PHE A 51 1.25 -10.95 3.83
CA PHE A 51 1.14 -12.30 4.41
C PHE A 51 2.09 -12.52 5.59
N ASN A 52 2.93 -11.53 5.91
CA ASN A 52 4.01 -11.62 6.87
C ASN A 52 4.88 -12.88 6.64
N ILE A 53 5.37 -13.06 5.40
CA ILE A 53 6.20 -14.21 5.00
C ILE A 53 7.58 -13.76 4.53
N GLY A 54 8.55 -14.68 4.50
CA GLY A 54 9.87 -14.43 3.94
C GLY A 54 10.98 -14.67 4.95
N LYS A 55 12.10 -13.95 4.81
CA LYS A 55 13.30 -14.16 5.64
C LYS A 55 13.05 -13.86 7.12
N ASP A 56 12.28 -12.81 7.40
CA ASP A 56 12.04 -12.29 8.75
C ASP A 56 10.58 -12.53 9.21
N GLY A 57 9.81 -13.30 8.43
CA GLY A 57 8.39 -13.58 8.69
C GLY A 57 8.10 -15.08 8.85
N TYR A 58 6.85 -15.45 8.67
CA TYR A 58 6.38 -16.83 8.74
C TYR A 58 6.80 -17.65 7.50
N PRO A 59 6.95 -18.99 7.65
CA PRO A 59 7.22 -19.87 6.52
C PRO A 59 6.11 -19.83 5.46
N SER A 60 6.44 -19.97 4.18
CA SER A 60 5.47 -19.88 3.07
C SER A 60 4.32 -20.89 3.12
N TYR A 61 4.48 -22.01 3.83
CA TYR A 61 3.42 -23.00 3.99
C TYR A 61 2.23 -22.46 4.81
N THR A 62 2.39 -21.39 5.58
CA THR A 62 1.29 -20.79 6.37
C THR A 62 0.17 -20.24 5.49
N LEU A 63 0.45 -19.91 4.23
CA LEU A 63 -0.55 -19.47 3.25
C LEU A 63 -1.66 -20.51 2.99
N PHE A 64 -1.38 -21.78 3.22
CA PHE A 64 -2.31 -22.88 2.95
C PHE A 64 -2.99 -23.41 4.22
N LEU A 65 -2.64 -22.87 5.39
CA LEU A 65 -3.20 -23.28 6.67
C LEU A 65 -4.18 -22.21 7.17
N PRO A 66 -5.34 -22.60 7.72
CA PRO A 66 -6.30 -21.65 8.30
C PRO A 66 -5.85 -21.23 9.70
N LEU A 67 -4.66 -20.64 9.80
CA LEU A 67 -4.08 -20.14 11.04
C LEU A 67 -4.25 -18.63 11.11
N ARG A 68 -4.49 -18.11 12.33
CA ARG A 68 -4.36 -16.68 12.58
C ARG A 68 -2.87 -16.33 12.55
N ILE A 69 -2.49 -15.49 11.59
CA ILE A 69 -1.14 -14.95 11.46
C ILE A 69 -1.20 -13.48 11.87
N GLU A 70 -0.32 -13.08 12.79
CA GLU A 70 -0.21 -11.69 13.17
C GLU A 70 0.44 -10.89 12.01
N PRO A 71 -0.08 -9.70 11.68
CA PRO A 71 0.51 -8.85 10.66
C PRO A 71 1.93 -8.43 11.04
N TYR A 72 2.71 -7.99 10.05
CA TYR A 72 4.09 -7.56 10.30
C TYR A 72 4.22 -6.27 11.13
N THR A 73 3.12 -5.52 11.27
CA THR A 73 3.06 -4.21 11.92
C THR A 73 1.81 -4.07 12.79
N ASP A 74 1.73 -2.99 13.57
CA ASP A 74 0.66 -2.69 14.54
C ASP A 74 -0.60 -2.04 13.93
N GLY A 75 -0.58 -1.79 12.62
CA GLY A 75 -1.66 -1.14 11.87
C GLY A 75 -1.64 0.39 11.91
N ARG A 76 -0.74 1.00 12.68
CA ARG A 76 -0.55 2.46 12.75
C ARG A 76 0.62 2.92 11.90
N ALA A 77 1.69 2.13 11.86
CA ALA A 77 2.86 2.42 11.05
C ALA A 77 3.01 1.40 9.91
N TRP A 78 3.35 1.88 8.72
CA TRP A 78 3.59 1.04 7.56
C TRP A 78 4.91 1.45 6.90
N VAL A 79 5.63 0.47 6.36
CA VAL A 79 6.90 0.76 5.67
C VAL A 79 6.59 1.52 4.39
N ARG A 80 7.29 2.63 4.19
CA ARG A 80 7.21 3.45 2.98
C ARG A 80 8.43 3.25 2.09
N ARG A 81 8.25 3.50 0.81
CA ARG A 81 9.30 3.48 -0.19
C ARG A 81 10.37 4.52 0.19
N PRO A 82 11.68 4.16 0.17
CA PRO A 82 12.74 5.10 0.54
C PRO A 82 12.68 6.39 -0.27
N GLY A 83 12.75 7.53 0.42
CA GLY A 83 12.65 8.86 -0.18
C GLY A 83 11.23 9.37 -0.38
N LEU A 84 10.20 8.64 0.04
CA LEU A 84 8.81 9.06 0.02
C LEU A 84 8.20 9.05 1.42
N ASP A 85 8.10 10.22 2.06
CA ASP A 85 7.34 10.39 3.30
C ASP A 85 5.82 10.44 3.05
N ARG A 86 5.44 10.83 1.82
CA ARG A 86 4.07 10.96 1.31
C ARG A 86 3.99 10.50 -0.14
N HIS A 87 2.79 10.33 -0.69
CA HIS A 87 2.59 10.00 -2.10
C HIS A 87 3.22 11.09 -3.00
N HIS A 88 4.00 10.70 -4.00
CA HIS A 88 4.53 11.66 -4.97
C HIS A 88 3.40 12.11 -5.90
N GLY A 89 3.42 13.39 -6.28
CA GLY A 89 2.40 13.96 -7.17
C GLY A 89 1.10 14.35 -6.48
N VAL A 90 1.01 14.22 -5.14
CA VAL A 90 -0.08 14.73 -4.30
C VAL A 90 0.43 15.93 -3.50
N ARG A 91 -0.30 17.05 -3.53
CA ARG A 91 0.03 18.25 -2.74
C ARG A 91 -0.79 18.30 -1.45
N VAL A 92 -0.29 19.02 -0.45
CA VAL A 92 -1.01 19.25 0.82
C VAL A 92 -2.38 19.88 0.51
N GLY A 93 -3.44 19.30 1.08
CA GLY A 93 -4.83 19.69 0.84
C GLY A 93 -5.49 19.10 -0.41
N GLU A 94 -4.76 18.31 -1.22
CA GLU A 94 -5.36 17.50 -2.30
C GLU A 94 -5.75 16.09 -1.82
N GLU A 95 -5.35 15.72 -0.61
CA GLU A 95 -5.67 14.43 -0.01
C GLU A 95 -7.18 14.35 0.26
N LEU A 96 -7.80 13.28 -0.23
CA LEU A 96 -9.22 12.96 -0.03
C LEU A 96 -9.49 12.41 1.37
N THR A 97 -8.43 11.98 2.07
CA THR A 97 -8.47 11.61 3.47
C THR A 97 -8.46 12.85 4.34
N ASP A 98 -9.30 12.86 5.37
CA ASP A 98 -9.32 13.93 6.36
C ASP A 98 -7.93 14.09 7.00
N GLU A 99 -7.55 15.33 7.33
CA GLU A 99 -6.37 15.58 8.15
C GLU A 99 -6.59 14.89 9.51
N GLU A 100 -5.64 14.08 9.98
CA GLU A 100 -5.69 13.57 11.35
C GLU A 100 -5.61 14.78 12.30
N ASP A 101 -6.73 15.15 12.92
CA ASP A 101 -6.77 16.17 13.98
C ASP A 101 -5.80 15.75 15.11
N ASP A 102 -4.73 16.54 15.32
CA ASP A 102 -3.72 16.37 16.39
C ASP A 102 -4.31 16.40 17.83
#